data_AF-A0A1E7FIX3-F1
#
_entry.id   AF-A0A1E7FIX3-F1
#
_cell.length_a   1.000
_cell.length_b   1.000
_cell.length_c   1.000
_cell.angle_alpha   90.00
_cell.angle_beta   90.00
_cell.angle_gamma   90.00
#
_symmetry.space_group_name_H-M   'P 1'
#
loop_
_entity.id
_entity.type
_entity.pdbx_description
1 polymer ?
#
loop_
_entity_poly.entity_id
_entity_poly.type
_entity_poly.pdbx_seq_one_letter_code
_entity_poly.pdbx_strand_id
1 'polypeptide(L)'
;MNSSNYALIAIFALVLSNLPIIVCAQPPVPPCPPDPSLATIVDTPEKYNCFYALAFSGFDSADASTYSTVFSDDSVQNVAQTGQYVGSEGIAEYFSWVKGGISMDFIQVGPQLILDMTGTTQQQCVIITAERRHLPLNPLYTNDNQDVCVEVTIGASLLYTINPTPGPGQRPITVSTTNTWIPDGLSSSTVLRQNPEALAEYVCDTIVNSCGYDGKKPEGERKLKAPKKTKSPNKNTKAPKKTKALKKTKAPNASAMDTCLANYYALPDNGVDDPDFPLAYIDGNSQGCRVLHSVFARTNPDHCPHISFEADEDVNGLVKCRKSKKTLPSDLFTQQQLGMFIAASNMLGLGDTAINVNVGISC
;
A
#
# COMPACT_ATOMS: atom_id res chain seq x y z
N MET A 1 16.68 17.88 -53.48
CA MET A 1 16.15 16.51 -53.61
C MET A 1 17.17 15.60 -52.94
N ASN A 2 17.15 15.50 -51.61
CA ASN A 2 16.39 14.56 -50.74
C ASN A 2 17.10 13.20 -50.69
N SER A 3 17.72 12.76 -49.58
CA SER A 3 17.24 12.46 -48.21
C SER A 3 16.48 11.13 -48.08
N SER A 4 16.73 10.42 -46.96
CA SER A 4 16.02 9.25 -46.39
C SER A 4 16.61 7.88 -46.79
N ASN A 5 17.01 6.94 -45.93
CA ASN A 5 16.71 6.67 -44.52
C ASN A 5 17.87 5.89 -43.85
N TYR A 6 18.59 6.53 -42.94
CA TYR A 6 19.33 5.88 -41.83
C TYR A 6 19.28 6.85 -40.65
N ALA A 7 18.13 6.93 -40.01
CA ALA A 7 17.94 7.63 -38.75
C ALA A 7 16.71 7.05 -38.06
N LEU A 8 16.91 6.15 -37.09
CA LEU A 8 16.06 6.01 -35.90
C LEU A 8 16.64 4.96 -34.90
N ILE A 9 17.87 5.17 -34.42
CA ILE A 9 18.36 4.53 -33.18
C ILE A 9 19.19 5.57 -32.42
N ALA A 10 18.51 6.59 -31.92
CA ALA A 10 18.99 7.50 -30.88
C ALA A 10 17.78 8.33 -30.45
N ILE A 11 17.23 8.03 -29.27
CA ILE A 11 16.55 8.91 -28.31
C ILE A 11 15.95 7.97 -27.26
N PHE A 12 16.69 7.76 -26.17
CA PHE A 12 16.18 7.54 -24.80
C PHE A 12 17.37 7.74 -23.86
N ALA A 13 17.73 9.01 -23.69
CA ALA A 13 18.61 9.49 -22.62
C ALA A 13 17.85 10.63 -21.94
N LEU A 14 17.86 10.62 -20.60
CA LEU A 14 17.04 11.39 -19.66
C LEU A 14 15.58 10.93 -19.54
N VAL A 15 15.27 10.11 -18.53
CA VAL A 15 14.90 10.53 -17.17
C VAL A 15 15.27 9.38 -16.21
N LEU A 16 16.41 9.49 -15.53
CA LEU A 16 16.76 8.66 -14.36
C LEU A 16 16.54 9.54 -13.14
N SER A 17 15.36 9.46 -12.53
CA SER A 17 15.08 10.09 -11.25
C SER A 17 15.21 9.08 -10.12
N ASN A 18 16.26 9.31 -9.31
CA ASN A 18 16.32 9.11 -7.86
C ASN A 18 16.36 7.70 -7.27
N LEU A 19 17.22 6.85 -7.83
CA LEU A 19 18.07 6.02 -6.98
C LEU A 19 19.50 6.55 -7.08
N PRO A 20 20.25 6.71 -5.97
CA PRO A 20 21.71 6.76 -6.04
C PRO A 20 22.23 5.34 -6.32
N ILE A 21 21.73 4.70 -7.40
CA ILE A 21 22.47 3.62 -8.03
C ILE A 21 23.61 4.34 -8.74
N ILE A 22 24.81 4.03 -8.29
CA ILE A 22 26.09 4.39 -8.90
C ILE A 22 25.93 4.31 -10.43
N VAL A 23 25.86 5.47 -11.08
CA VAL A 23 25.87 5.58 -12.53
C VAL A 23 27.28 5.23 -12.98
N CYS A 24 27.56 3.94 -13.19
CA CYS A 24 28.75 3.54 -13.93
C CYS A 24 28.50 3.88 -15.40
N ALA A 25 29.12 4.97 -15.84
CA ALA A 25 29.06 5.42 -17.22
C ALA A 25 29.76 4.40 -18.14
N GLN A 26 28.99 3.93 -19.14
CA GLN A 26 29.38 3.25 -20.38
C GLN A 26 29.71 1.73 -20.36
N PRO A 27 29.03 0.91 -21.18
CA PRO A 27 29.54 -0.39 -21.60
C PRO A 27 30.75 -0.22 -22.55
N PRO A 28 31.74 -1.14 -22.56
CA PRO A 28 31.72 -2.49 -22.01
C PRO A 28 32.77 -2.63 -20.89
N VAL A 29 32.45 -2.18 -19.68
CA VAL A 29 33.24 -2.49 -18.48
C VAL A 29 32.39 -3.45 -17.63
N PRO A 30 32.95 -4.54 -17.08
CA PRO A 30 32.24 -5.39 -16.12
C PRO A 30 31.58 -4.52 -15.05
N PRO A 31 30.37 -4.86 -14.56
CA PRO A 31 29.69 -4.02 -13.60
C PRO A 31 30.61 -3.79 -12.40
N CYS A 32 30.80 -2.52 -12.06
CA CYS A 32 31.63 -2.07 -10.94
C CYS A 32 31.34 -2.97 -9.73
N PRO A 33 32.37 -3.48 -9.02
CA PRO A 33 32.14 -4.32 -7.86
C PRO A 33 31.23 -3.55 -6.87
N PRO A 34 30.26 -4.24 -6.27
CA PRO A 34 29.39 -3.63 -5.28
C PRO A 34 30.22 -2.95 -4.18
N ASP A 35 29.65 -1.94 -3.53
CA ASP A 35 30.19 -1.36 -2.28
C ASP A 35 30.82 -2.48 -1.42
N PRO A 36 32.00 -2.29 -0.79
CA PRO A 36 32.63 -3.34 0.02
C PRO A 36 31.68 -4.03 1.01
N SER A 37 30.66 -3.32 1.50
CA SER A 37 29.60 -3.86 2.34
C SER A 37 28.60 -4.77 1.60
N LEU A 38 28.33 -4.49 0.32
CA LEU A 38 27.45 -5.27 -0.54
C LEU A 38 28.20 -6.46 -1.17
N ALA A 39 29.53 -6.40 -1.30
CA ALA A 39 30.35 -7.52 -1.79
C ALA A 39 30.30 -8.77 -0.89
N THR A 40 30.07 -8.59 0.42
CA THR A 40 29.89 -9.72 1.35
C THR A 40 28.49 -10.32 1.29
N ILE A 41 27.51 -9.56 0.80
CA ILE A 41 26.12 -10.02 0.64
C ILE A 41 25.97 -10.71 -0.71
N VAL A 42 26.46 -10.09 -1.78
CA VAL A 42 26.40 -10.53 -3.18
C VAL A 42 27.70 -11.28 -3.54
N ASP A 43 28.01 -12.30 -2.75
CA ASP A 43 29.30 -13.00 -2.72
C ASP A 43 29.38 -14.25 -3.64
N THR A 44 28.28 -14.60 -4.30
CA THR A 44 28.17 -15.76 -5.19
C THR A 44 27.63 -15.36 -6.57
N PRO A 45 27.95 -16.12 -7.64
CA PRO A 45 27.41 -15.87 -8.97
C PRO A 45 25.88 -15.84 -9.02
N GLU A 46 25.21 -16.71 -8.26
CA GLU A 46 23.75 -16.76 -8.15
C GLU A 46 23.18 -15.47 -7.59
N LYS A 47 23.72 -14.99 -6.47
CA LYS A 47 23.30 -13.73 -5.85
C LYS A 47 23.58 -12.54 -6.76
N TYR A 48 24.71 -12.54 -7.47
CA TYR A 48 25.04 -11.51 -8.45
C TYR A 48 23.98 -11.44 -9.55
N ASN A 49 23.62 -12.58 -10.15
CA ASN A 49 22.59 -12.62 -11.18
C ASN A 49 21.23 -12.13 -10.67
N CYS A 50 20.83 -12.56 -9.47
CA CYS A 50 19.60 -12.10 -8.83
C CYS A 50 19.59 -10.59 -8.59
N PHE A 51 20.64 -10.05 -7.97
CA PHE A 51 20.77 -8.63 -7.68
C PHE A 51 20.64 -7.77 -8.95
N TYR A 52 21.38 -8.11 -10.01
CA TYR A 52 21.30 -7.35 -11.26
C TYR A 52 19.98 -7.58 -12.01
N ALA A 53 19.40 -8.77 -11.97
CA ALA A 53 18.09 -9.02 -12.58
C ALA A 53 17.01 -8.14 -11.93
N LEU A 54 17.03 -8.00 -10.59
CA LEU A 54 16.15 -7.09 -9.87
C LEU A 54 16.43 -5.63 -10.23
N ALA A 55 17.69 -5.19 -10.16
CA ALA A 55 18.06 -3.81 -10.48
C ALA A 55 17.68 -3.40 -11.92
N PHE A 56 17.86 -4.30 -12.89
CA PHE A 56 17.51 -4.05 -14.29
C PHE A 56 16.03 -4.30 -14.61
N SER A 57 15.26 -4.91 -13.70
CA SER A 57 13.83 -5.10 -13.90
C SER A 57 13.07 -3.78 -13.97
N GLY A 58 13.58 -2.73 -13.29
CA GLY A 58 12.85 -1.48 -13.10
C GLY A 58 11.64 -1.65 -12.16
N PHE A 59 11.61 -2.71 -11.35
CA PHE A 59 10.66 -2.84 -10.26
C PHE A 59 10.89 -1.73 -9.24
N ASP A 60 9.84 -0.98 -8.94
CA ASP A 60 9.81 -0.01 -7.86
C ASP A 60 8.64 -0.38 -6.93
N SER A 61 8.96 -0.78 -5.71
CA SER A 61 7.96 -1.15 -4.69
C SER A 61 7.04 0.03 -4.32
N ALA A 62 7.39 1.27 -4.65
CA ALA A 62 6.57 2.44 -4.42
C ALA A 62 5.69 2.83 -5.62
N ASP A 63 5.91 2.23 -6.79
CA ASP A 63 5.18 2.55 -8.01
C ASP A 63 4.36 1.36 -8.50
N ALA A 64 3.07 1.40 -8.14
CA ALA A 64 2.08 0.43 -8.57
C ALA A 64 1.95 0.32 -10.10
N SER A 65 2.40 1.31 -10.88
CA SER A 65 2.40 1.23 -12.34
C SER A 65 3.33 0.14 -12.88
N THR A 66 4.31 -0.29 -12.09
CA THR A 66 5.27 -1.34 -12.47
C THR A 66 4.77 -2.76 -12.14
N TYR A 67 3.73 -2.88 -11.30
CA TYR A 67 3.36 -4.15 -10.66
C TYR A 67 2.88 -5.21 -11.63
N SER A 68 2.08 -4.83 -12.63
CA SER A 68 1.60 -5.76 -13.67
C SER A 68 2.72 -6.36 -14.54
N THR A 69 3.93 -5.80 -14.46
CA THR A 69 5.08 -6.26 -15.24
C THR A 69 5.97 -7.26 -14.48
N VAL A 70 5.78 -7.39 -13.16
CA VAL A 70 6.61 -8.23 -12.27
C VAL A 70 5.80 -9.17 -11.38
N PHE A 71 4.56 -8.85 -11.04
CA PHE A 71 3.67 -9.73 -10.27
C PHE A 71 2.77 -10.52 -11.23
N SER A 72 2.52 -11.78 -10.92
CA SER A 72 1.50 -12.63 -11.55
C SER A 72 0.23 -12.64 -10.72
N ASP A 73 -0.82 -13.32 -11.22
CA ASP A 73 -2.08 -13.52 -10.50
C ASP A 73 -1.90 -14.34 -9.19
N ASP A 74 -0.83 -15.15 -9.13
CA ASP A 74 -0.49 -15.97 -7.97
C ASP A 74 0.48 -15.27 -7.00
N SER A 75 0.96 -14.08 -7.34
CA SER A 75 1.86 -13.33 -6.47
C SER A 75 1.16 -12.93 -5.17
N VAL A 76 1.92 -12.95 -4.07
CA VAL A 76 1.40 -12.65 -2.73
C VAL A 76 2.21 -11.54 -2.07
N GLN A 77 1.52 -10.53 -1.55
CA GLN A 77 2.07 -9.54 -0.63
C GLN A 77 1.50 -9.80 0.77
N ASN A 78 2.37 -10.03 1.75
CA ASN A 78 2.01 -10.15 3.15
C ASN A 78 2.45 -8.91 3.92
N VAL A 79 1.59 -8.41 4.79
CA VAL A 79 1.91 -7.41 5.80
C VAL A 79 1.27 -7.90 7.10
N ALA A 80 2.09 -8.24 8.10
CA ALA A 80 1.62 -8.93 9.31
C ALA A 80 0.40 -8.24 9.95
N GLN A 81 0.42 -6.90 10.01
CA GLN A 81 -0.61 -6.09 10.65
C GLN A 81 -1.84 -5.79 9.79
N THR A 82 -1.73 -5.87 8.46
CA THR A 82 -2.79 -5.41 7.53
C THR A 82 -3.37 -6.54 6.67
N GLY A 83 -2.71 -7.70 6.64
CA GLY A 83 -3.20 -8.92 6.00
C GLY A 83 -2.40 -9.31 4.75
N GLN A 84 -3.11 -9.95 3.82
CA GLN A 84 -2.53 -10.56 2.62
C GLN A 84 -3.28 -10.07 1.38
N TYR A 85 -2.50 -9.77 0.33
CA TYR A 85 -2.98 -9.28 -0.96
C TYR A 85 -2.44 -10.21 -2.04
N VAL A 86 -3.29 -10.58 -2.99
CA VAL A 86 -2.98 -11.60 -4.01
C VAL A 86 -3.23 -11.02 -5.39
N GLY A 87 -2.34 -11.34 -6.32
CA GLY A 87 -2.38 -10.87 -7.70
C GLY A 87 -1.91 -9.43 -7.86
N SER A 88 -1.49 -9.06 -9.07
CA SER A 88 -0.96 -7.72 -9.34
C SER A 88 -1.96 -6.60 -9.03
N GLU A 89 -3.24 -6.81 -9.32
CA GLU A 89 -4.30 -5.81 -9.08
C GLU A 89 -4.56 -5.61 -7.59
N GLY A 90 -4.71 -6.71 -6.81
CA GLY A 90 -4.94 -6.62 -5.37
C GLY A 90 -3.76 -6.01 -4.61
N ILE A 91 -2.53 -6.31 -5.05
CA ILE A 91 -1.32 -5.69 -4.49
C ILE A 91 -1.24 -4.19 -4.87
N ALA A 92 -1.53 -3.84 -6.13
CA ALA A 92 -1.54 -2.44 -6.57
C ALA A 92 -2.61 -1.59 -5.87
N GLU A 93 -3.80 -2.16 -5.69
CA GLU A 93 -4.91 -1.53 -4.96
C GLU A 93 -4.46 -1.18 -3.54
N TYR A 94 -3.87 -2.12 -2.80
CA TYR A 94 -3.36 -1.84 -1.45
C TYR A 94 -2.37 -0.66 -1.42
N PHE A 95 -1.41 -0.62 -2.34
CA PHE A 95 -0.42 0.47 -2.38
C PHE A 95 -1.02 1.82 -2.78
N SER A 96 -2.13 1.82 -3.54
CA SER A 96 -2.86 3.06 -3.84
C SER A 96 -3.43 3.74 -2.59
N TRP A 97 -3.74 2.98 -1.52
CA TRP A 97 -4.17 3.58 -0.25
C TRP A 97 -3.09 4.39 0.43
N VAL A 98 -1.86 3.87 0.38
CA VAL A 98 -0.70 4.54 0.98
C VAL A 98 -0.45 5.89 0.27
N LYS A 99 -0.98 6.10 -0.93
CA LYS A 99 -0.82 7.32 -1.73
C LYS A 99 -2.17 8.01 -2.02
N GLY A 100 -2.50 9.05 -1.26
CA GLY A 100 -3.65 9.93 -1.55
C GLY A 100 -4.90 9.66 -0.70
N GLY A 101 -4.76 8.89 0.38
CA GLY A 101 -5.77 8.69 1.40
C GLY A 101 -5.46 9.50 2.66
N ILE A 102 -5.08 8.79 3.72
CA ILE A 102 -4.69 9.36 5.03
C ILE A 102 -3.28 9.93 4.96
N SER A 103 -2.40 9.25 4.24
CA SER A 103 -1.13 9.80 3.78
C SER A 103 -1.30 10.42 2.40
N MET A 104 -0.62 11.55 2.18
CA MET A 104 -0.54 12.22 0.90
C MET A 104 0.40 11.48 -0.05
N ASP A 105 1.46 10.86 0.47
CA ASP A 105 2.47 10.13 -0.32
C ASP A 105 3.24 9.12 0.55
N PHE A 106 4.12 8.33 -0.08
CA PHE A 106 5.00 7.32 0.52
C PHE A 106 6.40 7.38 -0.09
N ILE A 107 7.18 8.36 0.35
CA ILE A 107 8.38 8.82 -0.37
C ILE A 107 9.62 8.12 0.18
N GLN A 108 10.43 7.48 -0.66
CA GLN A 108 11.72 6.93 -0.23
C GLN A 108 12.71 8.06 0.05
N VAL A 109 13.43 7.97 1.17
CA VAL A 109 14.45 8.93 1.57
C VAL A 109 15.78 8.22 1.76
N GLY A 110 16.76 8.63 0.94
CA GLY A 110 18.08 8.03 0.96
C GLY A 110 18.14 6.64 0.28
N PRO A 111 19.23 5.90 0.51
CA PRO A 111 19.45 4.62 -0.16
C PRO A 111 18.53 3.53 0.39
N GLN A 112 18.15 2.60 -0.48
CA GLN A 112 17.63 1.30 -0.07
C GLN A 112 18.83 0.43 0.33
N LEU A 113 18.76 -0.15 1.53
CA LEU A 113 19.77 -1.06 2.05
C LEU A 113 19.44 -2.48 1.60
N ILE A 114 20.42 -3.18 1.07
CA ILE A 114 20.37 -4.64 0.88
C ILE A 114 21.01 -5.26 2.12
N LEU A 115 20.25 -6.07 2.85
CA LEU A 115 20.64 -6.59 4.16
C LEU A 115 21.13 -8.05 4.06
N ASP A 116 20.48 -8.84 3.22
CA ASP A 116 20.76 -10.26 3.08
C ASP A 116 20.22 -10.80 1.76
N MET A 117 20.86 -11.87 1.27
CA MET A 117 20.41 -12.66 0.11
C MET A 117 20.52 -14.16 0.36
N THR A 118 20.62 -14.57 1.63
CA THR A 118 20.64 -15.97 2.04
C THR A 118 19.38 -16.68 1.56
N GLY A 119 19.56 -17.89 1.04
CA GLY A 119 18.49 -18.67 0.40
C GLY A 119 18.39 -18.48 -1.11
N THR A 120 19.13 -17.55 -1.71
CA THR A 120 19.24 -17.44 -3.17
C THR A 120 19.88 -18.69 -3.77
N THR A 121 19.27 -19.18 -4.85
CA THR A 121 19.70 -20.33 -5.66
C THR A 121 19.68 -19.94 -7.15
N GLN A 122 20.00 -20.89 -8.03
CA GLN A 122 19.91 -20.66 -9.48
C GLN A 122 18.46 -20.51 -9.98
N GLN A 123 17.47 -21.08 -9.27
CA GLN A 123 16.07 -21.08 -9.70
C GLN A 123 15.24 -20.02 -8.97
N GLN A 124 15.69 -19.56 -7.81
CA GLN A 124 14.94 -18.65 -6.96
C GLN A 124 15.88 -17.64 -6.30
N CYS A 125 15.52 -16.38 -6.39
CA CYS A 125 16.19 -15.27 -5.76
C CYS A 125 15.47 -14.88 -4.47
N VAL A 126 16.27 -14.59 -3.45
CA VAL A 126 15.81 -14.05 -2.17
C VAL A 126 16.60 -12.78 -1.88
N ILE A 127 15.90 -11.69 -1.56
CA ILE A 127 16.55 -10.46 -1.13
C ILE A 127 15.80 -9.85 0.05
N ILE A 128 16.57 -9.45 1.06
CA ILE A 128 16.08 -8.75 2.24
C ILE A 128 16.54 -7.31 2.14
N THR A 129 15.59 -6.38 2.19
CA THR A 129 15.87 -4.95 2.07
C THR A 129 15.31 -4.17 3.24
N ALA A 130 15.88 -2.99 3.49
CA ALA A 130 15.30 -1.99 4.37
C ALA A 130 15.50 -0.60 3.80
N GLU A 131 14.56 0.29 4.05
CA GLU A 131 14.60 1.66 3.52
C GLU A 131 13.90 2.63 4.47
N ARG A 132 14.32 3.90 4.44
CA ARG A 132 13.63 4.99 5.15
C ARG A 132 12.60 5.62 4.22
N ARG A 133 11.42 5.91 4.76
CA ARG A 133 10.30 6.51 4.05
C ARG A 133 9.78 7.74 4.80
N HIS A 134 9.34 8.76 4.07
CA HIS A 134 8.53 9.86 4.56
C HIS A 134 7.06 9.64 4.19
N LEU A 135 6.20 9.82 5.17
CA LEU A 135 4.75 9.70 5.07
C LEU A 135 4.14 11.03 5.53
N PRO A 136 3.98 12.00 4.62
CA PRO A 136 3.17 13.18 4.90
C PRO A 136 1.74 12.76 5.17
N LEU A 137 1.22 13.03 6.36
CA LEU A 137 -0.19 12.83 6.66
C LEU A 137 -1.01 13.98 6.07
N ASN A 138 -2.22 13.67 5.63
CA ASN A 138 -3.18 14.67 5.18
C ASN A 138 -3.61 15.52 6.39
N PRO A 139 -3.41 16.85 6.38
CA PRO A 139 -3.74 17.70 7.51
C PRO A 139 -5.21 17.60 7.96
N LEU A 140 -6.14 17.23 7.07
CA LEU A 140 -7.54 17.01 7.45
C LEU A 140 -7.74 15.95 8.55
N TYR A 141 -6.76 15.05 8.74
CA TYR A 141 -6.81 13.97 9.73
C TYR A 141 -5.78 14.14 10.84
N THR A 142 -5.16 15.32 10.95
CA THR A 142 -4.21 15.67 12.00
C THR A 142 -4.81 16.65 13.00
N ASN A 143 -4.24 16.72 14.20
CA ASN A 143 -4.66 17.69 15.21
C ASN A 143 -4.48 19.10 14.68
N ASP A 144 -5.50 19.94 14.87
CA ASP A 144 -5.53 21.35 14.44
C ASP A 144 -5.17 21.57 12.95
N ASN A 145 -5.34 20.56 12.11
CA ASN A 145 -4.89 20.55 10.72
C ASN A 145 -3.40 20.89 10.53
N GLN A 146 -2.54 20.42 11.44
CA GLN A 146 -1.10 20.62 11.34
C GLN A 146 -0.45 19.68 10.33
N ASP A 147 0.62 20.14 9.69
CA ASP A 147 1.47 19.25 8.90
C ASP A 147 2.15 18.24 9.83
N VAL A 148 1.95 16.95 9.54
CA VAL A 148 2.58 15.85 10.26
C VAL A 148 3.36 15.01 9.27
N CYS A 149 4.65 14.86 9.54
CA CYS A 149 5.57 14.06 8.74
C CYS A 149 6.02 12.85 9.55
N VAL A 150 5.63 11.66 9.11
CA VAL A 150 6.06 10.41 9.73
C VAL A 150 7.25 9.87 8.96
N GLU A 151 8.36 9.68 9.65
CA GLU A 151 9.52 8.99 9.10
C GLU A 151 9.54 7.56 9.61
N VAL A 152 9.73 6.59 8.73
CA VAL A 152 9.64 5.19 9.11
C VAL A 152 10.65 4.33 8.35
N THR A 153 11.20 3.31 9.00
CA THR A 153 11.93 2.24 8.30
C THR A 153 10.97 1.14 7.91
N ILE A 154 11.00 0.75 6.63
CA ILE A 154 10.25 -0.38 6.11
C ILE A 154 11.23 -1.48 5.76
N GLY A 155 10.97 -2.70 6.22
CA GLY A 155 11.72 -3.89 5.88
C GLY A 155 10.94 -4.73 4.89
N ALA A 156 11.63 -5.43 3.99
CA ALA A 156 10.97 -6.35 3.07
C ALA A 156 11.82 -7.60 2.80
N SER A 157 11.15 -8.72 2.55
CA SER A 157 11.74 -9.89 1.90
C SER A 157 11.03 -10.15 0.58
N LEU A 158 11.79 -10.23 -0.52
CA LEU A 158 11.25 -10.53 -1.84
C LEU A 158 11.76 -11.90 -2.29
N LEU A 159 10.82 -12.74 -2.72
CA LEU A 159 11.06 -14.02 -3.37
C LEU A 159 10.66 -13.91 -4.84
N TYR A 160 11.63 -14.07 -5.74
CA TYR A 160 11.40 -13.89 -7.18
C TYR A 160 12.21 -14.87 -8.02
N THR A 161 11.80 -15.06 -9.27
CA THR A 161 12.52 -15.86 -10.27
C THR A 161 13.02 -14.96 -11.39
N ILE A 162 14.12 -15.36 -12.04
CA ILE A 162 14.65 -14.66 -13.22
C ILE A 162 14.01 -15.26 -14.47
N ASN A 163 13.49 -14.39 -15.34
CA ASN A 163 12.95 -14.75 -16.65
C ASN A 163 13.96 -14.32 -17.73
N PRO A 164 14.81 -15.22 -18.24
CA PRO A 164 15.86 -14.85 -19.20
C PRO A 164 15.31 -14.41 -20.56
N THR A 165 14.08 -14.82 -20.88
CA THR A 165 13.37 -14.46 -22.12
C THR A 165 11.97 -13.98 -21.78
N PRO A 166 11.81 -12.75 -21.23
CA PRO A 166 10.50 -12.26 -20.84
C PRO A 166 9.59 -12.13 -22.06
N GLY A 167 8.31 -12.46 -21.90
CA GLY A 167 7.31 -12.20 -22.94
C GLY A 167 7.10 -10.70 -23.17
N PRO A 168 6.37 -10.30 -24.24
CA PRO A 168 6.03 -8.90 -24.47
C PRO A 168 5.37 -8.27 -23.24
N GLY A 169 5.93 -7.16 -22.74
CA GLY A 169 5.41 -6.43 -21.58
C GLY A 169 5.83 -6.99 -20.21
N GLN A 170 6.57 -8.10 -20.15
CA GLN A 170 7.10 -8.65 -18.91
C GLN A 170 8.52 -8.15 -18.62
N ARG A 171 8.87 -8.05 -17.34
CA ARG A 171 10.23 -7.76 -16.89
C ARG A 171 11.07 -9.02 -16.74
N PRO A 172 12.40 -8.91 -16.65
CA PRO A 172 13.31 -10.06 -16.45
C PRO A 172 13.14 -10.78 -15.10
N ILE A 173 12.15 -10.42 -14.29
CA ILE A 173 11.83 -11.11 -13.03
C ILE A 173 10.33 -11.36 -12.92
N THR A 174 9.97 -12.36 -12.11
CA THR A 174 8.61 -12.50 -11.56
C THR A 174 8.70 -12.60 -10.04
N VAL A 175 8.06 -11.67 -9.33
CA VAL A 175 8.00 -11.65 -7.87
C VAL A 175 6.86 -12.54 -7.41
N SER A 176 7.18 -13.65 -6.76
CA SER A 176 6.19 -14.60 -6.23
C SER A 176 5.67 -14.20 -4.86
N THR A 177 6.52 -13.66 -4.00
CA THR A 177 6.14 -13.27 -2.65
C THR A 177 6.91 -12.05 -2.19
N THR A 178 6.19 -11.12 -1.57
CA THR A 178 6.78 -10.02 -0.81
C THR A 178 6.22 -10.09 0.60
N ASN A 179 7.09 -10.15 1.61
CA ASN A 179 6.69 -9.91 2.99
C ASN A 179 7.21 -8.53 3.38
N THR A 180 6.35 -7.71 3.96
CA THR A 180 6.71 -6.37 4.43
C THR A 180 6.62 -6.31 5.95
N TRP A 181 7.72 -5.86 6.55
CA TRP A 181 7.78 -5.49 7.95
C TRP A 181 7.55 -3.98 8.06
N ILE A 182 6.57 -3.61 8.87
CA ILE A 182 6.38 -2.24 9.33
C ILE A 182 6.52 -2.23 10.86
N PRO A 183 7.10 -1.16 11.45
CA PRO A 183 7.19 -1.05 12.89
C PRO A 183 5.80 -0.89 13.49
N ASP A 184 5.61 -1.45 14.67
CA ASP A 184 4.31 -1.46 15.36
C ASP A 184 3.77 -0.04 15.61
N GLY A 185 4.66 0.92 15.87
CA GLY A 185 4.29 2.32 16.02
C GLY A 185 3.54 2.89 14.81
N LEU A 186 3.82 2.41 13.59
CA LEU A 186 3.12 2.85 12.37
C LEU A 186 1.70 2.29 12.29
N SER A 187 1.50 1.02 12.66
CA SER A 187 0.18 0.37 12.70
C SER A 187 -0.64 0.78 13.92
N SER A 188 0.02 1.28 14.97
CA SER A 188 -0.63 1.75 16.19
C SER A 188 -1.53 2.96 15.93
N SER A 189 -2.54 3.11 16.79
CA SER A 189 -3.48 4.22 16.75
C SER A 189 -2.80 5.60 16.81
N THR A 190 -1.62 5.70 17.39
CA THR A 190 -0.92 6.98 17.58
C THR A 190 -0.63 7.71 16.26
N VAL A 191 -0.20 7.00 15.21
CA VAL A 191 0.15 7.64 13.94
C VAL A 191 -1.07 7.88 13.08
N LEU A 192 -1.95 6.88 12.99
CA LEU A 192 -3.14 6.97 12.15
C LEU A 192 -4.27 7.78 12.76
N ARG A 193 -4.25 8.10 14.07
CA ARG A 193 -5.33 8.78 14.80
C ARG A 193 -4.87 10.07 15.46
N GLN A 194 -4.08 10.86 14.73
CA GLN A 194 -3.79 12.23 15.15
C GLN A 194 -5.10 12.98 15.43
N ASN A 195 -6.12 12.88 14.56
CA ASN A 195 -7.47 13.39 14.81
C ASN A 195 -8.54 12.29 14.73
N PRO A 196 -8.89 11.62 15.85
CA PRO A 196 -9.80 10.48 15.85
C PRO A 196 -11.23 10.85 15.45
N GLU A 197 -11.67 12.09 15.73
CA GLU A 197 -12.99 12.59 15.35
C GLU A 197 -13.11 12.76 13.84
N ALA A 198 -12.15 13.45 13.21
CA ALA A 198 -12.14 13.63 11.76
C ALA A 198 -12.09 12.30 10.99
N LEU A 199 -11.38 11.30 11.52
CA LEU A 199 -11.34 9.96 10.93
C LEU A 199 -12.65 9.20 11.10
N ALA A 200 -13.29 9.29 12.27
CA ALA A 200 -14.60 8.70 12.49
C ALA A 200 -15.64 9.30 11.53
N GLU A 201 -15.63 10.63 11.37
CA GLU A 201 -16.47 11.32 10.40
C GLU A 201 -16.17 10.90 8.97
N TYR A 202 -14.91 10.79 8.58
CA TYR A 202 -14.51 10.31 7.25
C TYR A 202 -15.03 8.89 6.96
N VAL A 203 -14.83 7.98 7.91
CA VAL A 203 -15.31 6.59 7.81
C VAL A 203 -16.83 6.58 7.66
N CYS A 204 -17.53 7.32 8.52
CA CYS A 204 -18.99 7.32 8.53
C CYS A 204 -19.61 8.07 7.36
N ASP A 205 -18.99 9.12 6.85
CA ASP A 205 -19.35 9.76 5.59
C ASP A 205 -19.25 8.75 4.44
N THR A 206 -18.17 7.97 4.40
CA THR A 206 -18.01 6.92 3.40
C THR A 206 -19.10 5.84 3.53
N ILE A 207 -19.35 5.34 4.73
CA ILE A 207 -20.38 4.30 4.99
C ILE A 207 -21.78 4.81 4.62
N VAL A 208 -22.15 6.03 5.04
CA VAL A 208 -23.49 6.59 4.84
C VAL A 208 -23.68 7.08 3.41
N ASN A 209 -22.77 7.93 2.92
CA ASN A 209 -22.97 8.68 1.68
C ASN A 209 -22.38 7.97 0.45
N SER A 210 -21.23 7.29 0.57
CA SER A 210 -20.64 6.53 -0.56
C SER A 210 -21.26 5.13 -0.68
N CYS A 211 -21.43 4.44 0.45
CA CYS A 211 -21.93 3.06 0.48
C CYS A 211 -23.44 2.94 0.73
N GLY A 212 -24.14 4.05 0.97
CA GLY A 212 -25.59 4.08 1.08
C GLY A 212 -26.15 3.41 2.34
N TYR A 213 -25.44 3.53 3.47
CA TYR A 213 -25.98 3.12 4.77
C TYR A 213 -27.08 4.07 5.25
N ASP A 214 -28.25 3.50 5.54
CA ASP A 214 -29.48 4.24 5.91
C ASP A 214 -29.78 4.19 7.42
N GLY A 215 -28.88 3.62 8.22
CA GLY A 215 -29.05 3.44 9.67
C GLY A 215 -30.11 2.40 10.06
N LYS A 216 -30.67 1.64 9.11
CA LYS A 216 -31.88 0.83 9.33
C LYS A 216 -31.78 -0.66 8.99
N LYS A 217 -30.61 -1.19 8.63
CA LYS A 217 -30.50 -2.63 8.32
C LYS A 217 -29.93 -3.45 9.48
N PRO A 218 -30.74 -4.34 10.10
CA PRO A 218 -30.27 -5.58 10.69
C PRO A 218 -29.99 -6.65 9.62
N GLU A 219 -29.25 -7.68 10.02
CA GLU A 219 -28.75 -8.86 9.29
C GLU A 219 -29.58 -9.32 8.06
N GLY A 220 -28.88 -9.56 6.94
CA GLY A 220 -29.32 -10.55 5.92
C GLY A 220 -29.95 -10.06 4.60
N GLU A 221 -30.22 -8.76 4.41
CA GLU A 221 -30.98 -8.29 3.23
C GLU A 221 -30.28 -7.25 2.33
N ARG A 222 -28.95 -7.11 2.39
CA ARG A 222 -28.22 -6.41 1.32
C ARG A 222 -27.93 -7.35 0.16
N LYS A 223 -28.93 -7.57 -0.70
CA LYS A 223 -28.62 -7.99 -2.07
C LYS A 223 -27.91 -6.83 -2.76
N LEU A 224 -26.62 -7.01 -3.05
CA LEU A 224 -25.85 -6.16 -3.95
C LEU A 224 -26.69 -5.90 -5.20
N LYS A 225 -27.10 -4.66 -5.43
CA LYS A 225 -27.66 -4.28 -6.74
C LYS A 225 -26.48 -4.31 -7.69
N ALA A 226 -26.41 -5.36 -8.52
CA ALA A 226 -25.47 -5.43 -9.63
C ALA A 226 -25.49 -4.08 -10.39
N PRO A 227 -24.33 -3.49 -10.70
CA PRO A 227 -24.28 -2.25 -11.44
C PRO A 227 -24.99 -2.45 -12.78
N LYS A 228 -26.04 -1.66 -13.04
CA LYS A 228 -26.59 -1.54 -14.39
C LYS A 228 -25.45 -1.06 -15.27
N LYS A 229 -25.00 -1.88 -16.21
CA LYS A 229 -24.16 -1.46 -17.34
C LYS A 229 -24.82 -0.28 -18.02
N THR A 230 -24.41 0.94 -17.69
CA THR A 230 -24.80 2.15 -18.39
C THR A 230 -24.09 2.15 -19.73
N LYS A 231 -24.83 1.77 -20.78
CA LYS A 231 -24.45 2.10 -22.15
C LYS A 231 -24.30 3.61 -22.26
N SER A 232 -23.17 4.07 -22.79
CA SER A 232 -22.92 5.48 -23.14
C SER A 232 -24.09 6.09 -23.91
N PRO A 233 -24.60 7.28 -23.55
CA PRO A 233 -25.50 8.03 -24.39
C PRO A 233 -24.73 9.01 -25.28
N ASN A 234 -24.90 8.83 -26.59
CA ASN A 234 -24.58 9.81 -27.60
C ASN A 234 -25.56 11.01 -27.55
N LYS A 235 -25.10 12.16 -28.05
CA LYS A 235 -25.66 13.53 -27.95
C LYS A 235 -27.06 13.77 -28.56
N ASN A 236 -27.66 14.88 -28.08
CA ASN A 236 -28.82 15.68 -28.56
C ASN A 236 -30.22 15.13 -28.16
N THR A 237 -31.18 15.91 -27.65
CA THR A 237 -31.53 17.32 -27.87
C THR A 237 -32.51 17.83 -26.80
N LYS A 238 -32.49 19.16 -26.58
CA LYS A 238 -33.56 20.09 -26.11
C LYS A 238 -34.12 20.06 -24.66
N ALA A 239 -34.14 21.28 -24.09
CA ALA A 239 -34.80 21.68 -22.84
C ALA A 239 -36.35 21.66 -22.91
N PRO A 240 -37.05 21.67 -21.76
CA PRO A 240 -37.57 22.96 -21.25
C PRO A 240 -37.62 23.14 -19.72
N LYS A 241 -37.76 24.42 -19.34
CA LYS A 241 -38.02 25.01 -18.00
C LYS A 241 -39.16 24.36 -17.22
N LYS A 242 -38.99 24.22 -15.90
CA LYS A 242 -39.78 24.90 -14.85
C LYS A 242 -39.25 24.57 -13.46
N THR A 243 -38.77 25.60 -12.77
CA THR A 243 -38.35 25.60 -11.37
C THR A 243 -39.57 25.29 -10.48
N LYS A 244 -39.58 24.11 -9.86
CA LYS A 244 -40.46 23.80 -8.73
C LYS A 244 -39.67 24.01 -7.44
N ALA A 245 -40.30 24.73 -6.51
CA ALA A 245 -39.77 25.09 -5.21
C ALA A 245 -39.15 23.90 -4.46
N LEU A 246 -37.97 24.14 -3.88
CA LEU A 246 -37.34 23.24 -2.92
C LEU A 246 -38.27 23.04 -1.73
N LYS A 247 -38.85 21.84 -1.67
CA LYS A 247 -39.39 21.28 -0.43
C LYS A 247 -38.18 21.06 0.49
N LYS A 248 -38.09 21.76 1.62
CA LYS A 248 -37.15 21.44 2.70
C LYS A 248 -37.43 20.02 3.18
N THR A 249 -36.70 19.05 2.65
CA THR A 249 -36.62 17.69 3.18
C THR A 249 -35.83 17.74 4.47
N LYS A 250 -36.47 17.33 5.57
CA LYS A 250 -35.82 17.00 6.85
C LYS A 250 -34.69 16.00 6.56
N ALA A 251 -33.45 16.32 6.95
CA ALA A 251 -32.23 15.58 6.59
C ALA A 251 -32.35 14.09 6.97
N PRO A 252 -32.50 13.17 6.00
CA PRO A 252 -32.60 11.73 6.28
C PRO A 252 -31.29 11.14 6.82
N ASN A 253 -30.17 11.84 6.64
CA ASN A 253 -28.83 11.29 6.86
C ASN A 253 -28.25 11.60 8.25
N ALA A 254 -28.82 12.55 9.02
CA ALA A 254 -28.30 12.90 10.35
C ALA A 254 -28.39 11.70 11.32
N SER A 255 -29.54 11.02 11.34
CA SER A 255 -29.70 9.82 12.17
C SER A 255 -28.82 8.64 11.73
N ALA A 256 -28.52 8.53 10.44
CA ALA A 256 -27.64 7.47 9.91
C ALA A 256 -26.17 7.74 10.28
N MET A 257 -25.75 9.01 10.24
CA MET A 257 -24.43 9.45 10.69
C MET A 257 -24.25 9.21 12.18
N ASP A 258 -25.20 9.64 13.02
CA ASP A 258 -25.13 9.45 14.48
C ASP A 258 -25.03 7.95 14.84
N THR A 259 -25.82 7.11 14.16
CA THR A 259 -25.78 5.65 14.35
C THR A 259 -24.44 5.07 13.91
N CYS A 260 -23.89 5.53 12.78
CA CYS A 260 -22.59 5.09 12.31
C CYS A 260 -21.48 5.45 13.29
N LEU A 261 -21.45 6.70 13.79
CA LEU A 261 -20.44 7.15 14.74
C LEU A 261 -20.50 6.33 16.04
N ALA A 262 -21.71 6.07 16.55
CA ALA A 262 -21.89 5.21 17.72
C ALA A 262 -21.33 3.79 17.49
N ASN A 263 -21.62 3.18 16.34
CA ASN A 263 -21.11 1.85 15.99
C ASN A 263 -19.58 1.86 15.79
N TYR A 264 -19.03 2.89 15.17
CA TYR A 264 -17.60 3.03 14.94
C TYR A 264 -16.84 3.18 16.26
N TYR A 265 -17.31 4.03 17.17
CA TYR A 265 -16.67 4.20 18.48
C TYR A 265 -16.81 2.97 19.39
N ALA A 266 -17.78 2.09 19.14
CA ALA A 266 -17.89 0.81 19.83
C ALA A 266 -16.90 -0.27 19.33
N LEU A 267 -16.20 -0.03 18.22
CA LEU A 267 -15.18 -0.95 17.71
C LEU A 267 -13.88 -0.86 18.55
N PRO A 268 -13.16 -1.99 18.73
CA PRO A 268 -11.81 -1.99 19.29
C PRO A 268 -10.85 -1.04 18.57
N ASP A 269 -9.99 -0.38 19.34
CA ASP A 269 -8.90 0.43 18.81
C ASP A 269 -7.72 -0.47 18.43
N ASN A 270 -7.69 -0.91 17.16
CA ASN A 270 -6.60 -1.66 16.51
C ASN A 270 -5.97 -2.82 17.29
N GLY A 271 -6.67 -3.40 18.28
CA GLY A 271 -6.13 -4.49 19.10
C GLY A 271 -5.09 -4.07 20.15
N VAL A 272 -4.88 -2.77 20.40
CA VAL A 272 -3.93 -2.28 21.42
C VAL A 272 -4.28 -2.77 22.85
N ASP A 273 -5.55 -3.12 23.06
CA ASP A 273 -6.07 -3.61 24.35
C ASP A 273 -6.03 -5.15 24.50
N ASP A 274 -5.42 -5.90 23.56
CA ASP A 274 -5.28 -7.34 23.68
C ASP A 274 -3.98 -7.71 24.44
N PRO A 275 -4.07 -8.15 25.71
CA PRO A 275 -2.88 -8.46 26.52
C PRO A 275 -2.06 -9.64 25.97
N ASP A 276 -2.66 -10.48 25.13
CA ASP A 276 -1.98 -11.62 24.52
C ASP A 276 -1.27 -11.25 23.20
N PHE A 277 -1.57 -10.07 22.65
CA PHE A 277 -1.04 -9.60 21.36
C PHE A 277 -0.70 -8.11 21.41
N PRO A 278 0.55 -7.74 21.75
CA PRO A 278 0.95 -6.34 21.93
C PRO A 278 1.03 -5.53 20.62
N LEU A 279 0.71 -6.15 19.47
CA LEU A 279 0.79 -5.52 18.16
C LEU A 279 -0.56 -4.97 17.72
N ALA A 280 -0.53 -3.81 17.07
CA ALA A 280 -1.73 -3.22 16.49
C ALA A 280 -2.09 -3.90 15.15
N TYR A 281 -3.26 -4.53 15.10
CA TYR A 281 -3.82 -5.19 13.91
C TYR A 281 -4.94 -4.35 13.28
N ILE A 282 -4.81 -4.09 11.98
CA ILE A 282 -5.79 -3.33 11.18
C ILE A 282 -6.49 -4.19 10.12
N ASP A 283 -6.44 -5.52 10.25
CA ASP A 283 -7.13 -6.49 9.38
C ASP A 283 -8.41 -7.08 10.03
N GLY A 284 -8.66 -6.77 11.30
CA GLY A 284 -9.77 -7.33 12.10
C GLY A 284 -11.02 -6.44 12.20
N ASN A 285 -11.94 -6.80 13.11
CA ASN A 285 -13.07 -5.95 13.48
C ASN A 285 -12.62 -4.75 14.33
N SER A 286 -11.80 -3.86 13.77
CA SER A 286 -11.22 -2.70 14.45
C SER A 286 -11.55 -1.39 13.73
N GLN A 287 -11.30 -0.27 14.40
CA GLN A 287 -11.43 1.08 13.82
C GLN A 287 -10.47 1.28 12.64
N GLY A 288 -9.21 0.85 12.77
CA GLY A 288 -8.17 0.96 11.74
C GLY A 288 -8.50 0.18 10.47
N CYS A 289 -9.14 -0.98 10.56
CA CYS A 289 -9.59 -1.69 9.36
C CYS A 289 -10.62 -0.87 8.57
N ARG A 290 -11.52 -0.15 9.26
CA ARG A 290 -12.53 0.70 8.61
C ARG A 290 -11.88 1.94 8.02
N VAL A 291 -10.95 2.54 8.75
CA VAL A 291 -10.15 3.67 8.28
C VAL A 291 -9.38 3.31 7.00
N LEU A 292 -8.69 2.15 6.99
CA LEU A 292 -8.01 1.61 5.81
C LEU A 292 -8.98 1.42 4.64
N HIS A 293 -10.07 0.68 4.85
CA HIS A 293 -10.98 0.33 3.77
C HIS A 293 -11.93 1.45 3.32
N SER A 294 -12.15 2.50 4.13
CA SER A 294 -12.99 3.64 3.73
C SER A 294 -12.35 4.44 2.60
N VAL A 295 -11.02 4.51 2.57
CA VAL A 295 -10.30 5.14 1.46
C VAL A 295 -10.57 4.41 0.14
N PHE A 296 -10.55 3.07 0.14
CA PHE A 296 -10.90 2.29 -1.05
C PHE A 296 -12.38 2.42 -1.42
N ALA A 297 -13.27 2.31 -0.44
CA ALA A 297 -14.71 2.34 -0.66
C ALA A 297 -15.23 3.67 -1.22
N ARG A 298 -14.48 4.76 -1.04
CA ARG A 298 -14.82 6.08 -1.57
C ARG A 298 -14.67 6.17 -3.09
N THR A 299 -13.74 5.43 -3.68
CA THR A 299 -13.47 5.44 -5.13
C THR A 299 -13.91 4.14 -5.81
N ASN A 300 -14.01 3.04 -5.06
CA ASN A 300 -14.42 1.73 -5.54
C ASN A 300 -15.51 1.14 -4.61
N PRO A 301 -16.79 1.16 -5.02
CA PRO A 301 -17.90 0.67 -4.19
C PRO A 301 -17.83 -0.84 -3.89
N ASP A 302 -16.99 -1.61 -4.58
CA ASP A 302 -16.80 -3.04 -4.30
C ASP A 302 -16.12 -3.28 -2.93
N HIS A 303 -15.54 -2.23 -2.30
CA HIS A 303 -15.04 -2.28 -0.93
C HIS A 303 -16.06 -1.91 0.15
N CYS A 304 -17.27 -1.46 -0.22
CA CYS A 304 -18.29 -1.15 0.76
C CYS A 304 -18.61 -2.31 1.74
N PRO A 305 -18.59 -3.60 1.31
CA PRO A 305 -18.70 -4.74 2.22
C PRO A 305 -17.61 -4.77 3.31
N HIS A 306 -16.38 -4.36 3.00
CA HIS A 306 -15.24 -4.40 3.93
C HIS A 306 -15.37 -3.39 5.08
N ILE A 307 -16.01 -2.23 4.85
CA ILE A 307 -16.24 -1.22 5.91
C ILE A 307 -17.58 -1.38 6.62
N SER A 308 -18.36 -2.40 6.27
CA SER A 308 -19.65 -2.66 6.91
C SER A 308 -19.47 -2.94 8.41
N PHE A 309 -20.51 -2.66 9.19
CA PHE A 309 -20.61 -3.15 10.57
C PHE A 309 -21.14 -4.59 10.64
N GLU A 310 -21.64 -5.13 9.52
CA GLU A 310 -22.05 -6.52 9.34
C GLU A 310 -21.08 -7.35 8.47
N ALA A 311 -21.07 -8.68 8.64
CA ALA A 311 -20.22 -9.58 7.88
C ALA A 311 -20.73 -9.73 6.43
N ASP A 312 -20.46 -8.72 5.62
CA ASP A 312 -20.82 -8.68 4.21
C ASP A 312 -19.69 -9.28 3.35
N GLU A 313 -20.04 -10.20 2.46
CA GLU A 313 -19.13 -10.71 1.43
C GLU A 313 -18.93 -9.67 0.33
N ASP A 314 -17.69 -9.54 -0.14
CA ASP A 314 -17.38 -8.76 -1.33
C ASP A 314 -17.69 -9.51 -2.64
N VAL A 315 -17.36 -8.89 -3.78
CA VAL A 315 -17.56 -9.45 -5.11
C VAL A 315 -16.81 -10.78 -5.35
N ASN A 316 -15.82 -11.09 -4.51
CA ASN A 316 -15.02 -12.30 -4.54
C ASN A 316 -15.42 -13.31 -3.45
N GLY A 317 -16.51 -13.07 -2.71
CA GLY A 317 -16.96 -13.91 -1.61
C GLY A 317 -16.10 -13.81 -0.34
N LEU A 318 -15.26 -12.78 -0.22
CA LEU A 318 -14.41 -12.58 0.95
C LEU A 318 -15.08 -11.64 1.96
N VAL A 319 -14.98 -12.00 3.23
CA VAL A 319 -15.38 -11.15 4.36
C VAL A 319 -14.12 -10.56 5.01
N LYS A 320 -13.93 -9.25 4.88
CA LYS A 320 -12.82 -8.50 5.50
C LYS A 320 -13.28 -7.69 6.72
N CYS A 321 -12.34 -7.20 7.53
CA CYS A 321 -12.59 -6.42 8.75
C CYS A 321 -13.53 -7.09 9.77
N ARG A 322 -13.39 -8.41 9.94
CA ARG A 322 -14.17 -9.19 10.93
C ARG A 322 -13.30 -9.91 11.93
N LYS A 323 -12.46 -10.80 11.44
CA LYS A 323 -11.57 -11.59 12.27
C LYS A 323 -10.16 -11.35 11.79
N SER A 324 -9.33 -10.78 12.66
CA SER A 324 -7.91 -10.63 12.41
C SER A 324 -7.28 -12.00 12.25
N LYS A 325 -6.32 -12.14 11.32
CA LYS A 325 -5.47 -13.33 11.25
C LYS A 325 -4.46 -13.35 12.41
N LYS A 326 -4.19 -12.20 13.04
CA LYS A 326 -3.16 -11.99 14.07
C LYS A 326 -1.80 -12.54 13.64
N THR A 327 -1.46 -12.39 12.36
CA THR A 327 -0.17 -12.83 11.82
C THR A 327 0.93 -12.08 12.55
N LEU A 328 1.84 -12.78 13.20
CA LEU A 328 2.98 -12.16 13.86
C LEU A 328 4.05 -11.82 12.82
N PRO A 329 4.87 -10.78 13.03
CA PRO A 329 6.08 -10.57 12.22
C PRO A 329 6.98 -11.81 12.17
N SER A 330 7.04 -12.59 13.26
CA SER A 330 7.78 -13.84 13.33
C SER A 330 7.21 -14.98 12.48
N ASP A 331 5.96 -14.87 12.01
CA ASP A 331 5.37 -15.83 11.08
C ASP A 331 5.86 -15.58 9.63
N LEU A 332 6.31 -14.36 9.35
CA LEU A 332 6.79 -13.92 8.03
C LEU A 332 8.31 -13.81 7.95
N PHE A 333 8.96 -13.58 9.09
CA PHE A 333 10.39 -13.29 9.17
C PHE A 333 11.05 -14.11 10.27
N THR A 334 12.29 -14.55 10.00
CA THR A 334 13.15 -15.13 11.02
C THR A 334 13.58 -14.07 12.04
N GLN A 335 13.99 -14.49 13.24
CA GLN A 335 14.52 -13.58 14.25
C GLN A 335 15.75 -12.81 13.76
N GLN A 336 16.58 -13.43 12.92
CA GLN A 336 17.72 -12.76 12.29
C GLN A 336 17.25 -11.61 11.38
N GLN A 337 16.24 -11.84 10.54
CA GLN A 337 15.68 -10.81 9.65
C GLN A 337 15.06 -9.65 10.43
N LEU A 338 14.30 -9.94 11.48
CA LEU A 338 13.75 -8.91 12.37
C LEU A 338 14.88 -8.09 13.02
N GLY A 339 15.94 -8.74 13.50
CA GLY A 339 17.13 -8.06 14.02
C GLY A 339 17.83 -7.19 12.97
N MET A 340 17.90 -7.63 11.71
CA MET A 340 18.46 -6.82 10.62
C MET A 340 17.62 -5.56 10.33
N PHE A 341 16.29 -5.64 10.40
CA PHE A 341 15.43 -4.46 10.21
C PHE A 341 15.64 -3.40 11.31
N ILE A 342 15.78 -3.83 12.57
CA ILE A 342 16.08 -2.93 13.68
C ILE A 342 17.49 -2.32 13.54
N ALA A 343 18.50 -3.13 13.19
CA ALA A 343 19.85 -2.63 12.95
C ALA A 343 19.89 -1.62 11.79
N ALA A 344 19.20 -1.92 10.69
CA ALA A 344 19.05 -1.00 9.56
C ALA A 344 18.36 0.30 9.99
N SER A 345 17.35 0.24 10.85
CA SER A 345 16.68 1.43 11.33
C SER A 345 17.57 2.34 12.18
N ASN A 346 18.41 1.75 13.04
CA ASN A 346 19.46 2.49 13.75
C ASN A 346 20.44 3.15 12.79
N MET A 347 20.90 2.45 11.74
CA MET A 347 21.78 3.01 10.71
C MET A 347 21.13 4.15 9.93
N LEU A 348 19.81 4.06 9.69
CA LEU A 348 19.00 5.08 9.02
C LEU A 348 18.62 6.24 9.96
N GLY A 349 19.03 6.20 11.23
CA GLY A 349 18.84 7.28 12.20
C GLY A 349 17.46 7.35 12.86
N LEU A 350 16.66 6.28 12.81
CA LEU A 350 15.34 6.21 13.45
C LEU A 350 15.33 5.40 14.75
N GLY A 351 16.45 4.75 15.11
CA GLY A 351 16.58 3.98 16.34
C GLY A 351 15.75 2.70 16.36
N ASP A 352 15.57 2.12 17.55
CA ASP A 352 14.88 0.83 17.72
C ASP A 352 13.35 0.91 17.51
N THR A 353 12.76 2.10 17.62
CA THR A 353 11.32 2.30 17.32
C THR A 353 11.05 2.23 15.82
N ALA A 354 12.08 2.48 15.02
CA ALA A 354 12.04 2.55 13.57
C ALA A 354 11.03 3.53 12.98
N ILE A 355 10.58 4.48 13.80
CA ILE A 355 9.60 5.49 13.46
C ILE A 355 9.88 6.77 14.24
N ASN A 356 9.70 7.90 13.58
CA ASN A 356 9.69 9.24 14.15
C ASN A 356 8.47 10.00 13.63
N VAL A 357 7.76 10.72 14.51
CA VAL A 357 6.59 11.52 14.14
C VAL A 357 6.93 12.98 14.38
N ASN A 358 7.07 13.75 13.30
CA ASN A 358 7.39 15.16 13.35
C ASN A 358 6.11 15.98 13.13
N VAL A 359 5.80 16.87 14.07
CA VAL A 359 4.59 17.71 14.04
C VAL A 359 4.98 19.16 13.76
N GLY A 360 4.27 19.83 12.86
CA GLY A 360 4.54 21.22 12.47
C GLY A 360 5.74 21.39 11.53
N ILE A 361 6.19 20.29 10.91
CA ILE A 361 7.29 20.26 9.94
C ILE A 361 6.74 19.66 8.65
N SER A 362 6.90 20.37 7.54
CA SER A 362 6.58 19.84 6.22
C SER A 362 7.51 18.70 5.86
N CYS A 363 6.96 17.58 5.36
CA CYS A 363 7.69 16.74 4.42
C CYS A 363 7.86 17.52 3.09
#